data_AF-V8ANC7-F1
#
_entry.id   AF-V8ANC7-F1
#
_cell.length_a   1.000
_cell.length_b   1.000
_cell.length_c   1.000
_cell.angle_alpha   90.00
_cell.angle_beta   90.00
_cell.angle_gamma   90.00
#
_symmetry.space_group_name_H-M   'P 1'
#
loop_
_entity.id
_entity.type
_entity.pdbx_description
1 polymer ?
#
loop_
_entity_poly.entity_id
_entity_poly.type
_entity_poly.pdbx_seq_one_letter_code
_entity_poly.pdbx_strand_id
1 'polypeptide(L)'
;MKINKKYITPLLIAGTILTLTVVGEKADAAVLTGNVDTSGAVTGTAGATYYSTNSWKDMLDTYQSVTPTAASNHTIYFDVVGDVAGNTSIGGSGYSSTTNTNSGVSIVEGKSLSINGNGHMLYLDTDTNYTTAGSGSGAGGGTIRGPFRVPNAGVSNSTTLAVKNASITNNITGGIFQSAGTGGSAPTFVYEDVTVTNGAPRAGAQPIRNDNGKILFYGTNTFNIQQDNNMTSVGLTGADKPRGMDSRWEMG
;
A
#
# COMPACT_ATOMS: atom_id res chain seq x y z
N MET A 1 -48.17 -22.73 -30.77
CA MET A 1 -47.36 -23.45 -29.77
C MET A 1 -47.83 -23.01 -28.37
N LYS A 2 -48.43 -23.90 -27.57
CA LYS A 2 -48.92 -23.58 -26.22
C LYS A 2 -47.80 -23.81 -25.20
N ILE A 3 -47.22 -22.75 -24.66
CA ILE A 3 -46.17 -22.84 -23.63
C ILE A 3 -46.83 -23.23 -22.31
N ASN A 4 -46.37 -24.33 -21.72
CA ASN A 4 -46.97 -24.93 -20.54
C ASN A 4 -46.54 -24.15 -19.28
N LYS A 5 -47.51 -23.61 -18.52
CA LYS A 5 -47.27 -22.71 -17.37
C LYS A 5 -46.34 -23.28 -16.28
N LYS A 6 -46.18 -24.61 -16.23
CA LYS A 6 -45.28 -25.31 -15.28
C LYS A 6 -43.79 -25.06 -15.49
N TYR A 7 -43.37 -24.51 -16.63
CA TYR A 7 -41.96 -24.21 -16.91
C TYR A 7 -41.62 -22.72 -16.86
N ILE A 8 -42.60 -21.84 -16.68
CA ILE A 8 -42.36 -20.38 -16.65
C ILE A 8 -41.66 -19.98 -15.34
N THR A 9 -42.06 -20.59 -14.22
CA THR A 9 -41.53 -20.28 -12.89
C THR A 9 -40.06 -20.68 -12.70
N PRO A 10 -39.59 -21.90 -13.07
CA PRO A 10 -38.17 -22.22 -12.97
C PRO A 10 -37.30 -21.47 -13.98
N LEU A 11 -37.83 -21.10 -15.16
CA LEU A 11 -37.09 -20.32 -16.16
C LEU A 11 -36.84 -18.88 -15.71
N LEU A 12 -37.81 -18.27 -15.02
CA LEU A 12 -37.66 -16.93 -14.42
C LEU A 12 -36.66 -16.93 -13.26
N ILE A 13 -36.67 -17.96 -12.41
CA ILE A 13 -35.71 -18.07 -11.30
C ILE A 13 -34.29 -18.33 -11.84
N ALA A 14 -34.12 -19.18 -12.84
CA ALA A 14 -32.81 -19.40 -13.48
C ALA A 14 -32.29 -18.15 -14.21
N GLY A 15 -33.17 -17.38 -14.88
CA GLY A 15 -32.81 -16.11 -15.51
C GLY A 15 -32.40 -15.02 -14.53
N THR A 16 -33.03 -14.96 -13.35
CA THR A 16 -32.70 -13.99 -12.30
C THR A 16 -31.39 -14.35 -11.57
N ILE A 17 -31.11 -15.65 -11.41
CA ILE A 17 -29.84 -16.13 -10.85
C ILE A 17 -28.69 -15.90 -11.84
N LEU A 18 -28.92 -16.04 -13.15
CA LEU A 18 -27.88 -15.82 -14.16
C LEU A 18 -27.48 -14.33 -14.30
N THR A 19 -28.41 -13.40 -14.04
CA THR A 19 -28.09 -11.96 -13.97
C THR A 19 -27.32 -11.55 -12.71
N LEU A 20 -27.33 -12.36 -11.64
CA LEU A 20 -26.57 -12.11 -10.41
C LEU A 20 -25.11 -12.62 -10.48
N THR A 21 -24.75 -13.38 -11.53
CA THR A 21 -23.41 -13.98 -11.68
C THR A 21 -22.59 -13.43 -12.84
N VAL A 22 -23.11 -12.47 -13.62
CA VAL A 22 -22.39 -11.94 -14.80
C VAL A 22 -22.62 -10.43 -14.93
N VAL A 23 -22.07 -9.64 -14.02
CA VAL A 23 -21.18 -8.51 -14.32
C VAL A 23 -20.41 -8.25 -13.03
N GLY A 24 -19.19 -8.78 -12.92
CA GLY A 24 -18.21 -8.17 -12.05
C GLY A 24 -17.83 -6.84 -12.69
N GLU A 25 -18.68 -5.82 -12.53
CA GLU A 25 -18.31 -4.47 -12.88
C GLU A 25 -17.06 -4.18 -12.06
N LYS A 26 -15.96 -3.87 -12.74
CA LYS A 26 -14.86 -3.16 -12.11
C LYS A 26 -15.48 -1.83 -11.68
N ALA A 27 -15.94 -1.75 -10.43
CA ALA A 27 -16.44 -0.52 -9.87
C ALA A 27 -15.37 0.53 -10.13
N ASP A 28 -15.72 1.57 -10.89
CA ASP A 28 -14.91 2.78 -10.94
C ASP A 28 -14.79 3.24 -9.50
N ALA A 29 -13.57 3.19 -8.99
CA ALA A 29 -13.32 3.39 -7.58
C ALA A 29 -13.91 4.70 -7.07
N ALA A 30 -14.43 4.62 -5.85
CA ALA A 30 -15.16 5.70 -5.23
C ALA A 30 -14.36 6.24 -4.05
N VAL A 31 -14.37 7.57 -3.91
CA VAL A 31 -13.96 8.20 -2.65
C VAL A 31 -14.81 7.59 -1.53
N LEU A 32 -14.16 6.96 -0.56
CA LEU A 32 -14.85 6.23 0.50
C LEU A 32 -15.68 7.18 1.35
N THR A 33 -16.83 6.68 1.81
CA THR A 33 -17.64 7.40 2.81
C THR A 33 -17.02 7.22 4.19
N GLY A 34 -16.77 8.33 4.88
CA GLY A 34 -16.15 8.33 6.20
C GLY A 34 -17.13 7.96 7.32
N ASN A 35 -16.62 7.27 8.34
CA ASN A 35 -17.31 6.93 9.57
C ASN A 35 -16.68 7.67 10.75
N VAL A 36 -17.49 8.09 11.72
CA VAL A 36 -16.98 8.74 12.94
C VAL A 36 -16.64 7.67 13.97
N ASP A 37 -15.39 7.62 14.41
CA ASP A 37 -14.93 6.77 15.50
C ASP A 37 -15.33 7.40 16.84
N THR A 38 -16.52 7.08 17.33
CA THR A 38 -17.08 7.70 18.53
C THR A 38 -16.29 7.41 19.80
N SER A 39 -15.59 6.28 19.86
CA SER A 39 -14.85 5.83 21.05
C SER A 39 -13.33 5.97 20.92
N GLY A 40 -12.81 6.21 19.72
CA GLY A 40 -11.37 6.16 19.43
C GLY A 40 -10.84 4.72 19.30
N ALA A 41 -11.72 3.74 19.10
CA ALA A 41 -11.31 2.32 19.09
C ALA A 41 -10.60 1.92 17.80
N VAL A 42 -10.86 2.62 16.69
CA VAL A 42 -10.30 2.32 15.37
C VAL A 42 -9.09 3.22 15.09
N THR A 43 -9.18 4.50 15.48
CA THR A 43 -8.21 5.55 15.14
C THR A 43 -7.29 5.91 16.30
N GLY A 44 -7.61 5.48 17.52
CA GLY A 44 -6.99 5.97 18.76
C GLY A 44 -7.48 7.36 19.20
N THR A 45 -8.41 7.98 18.46
CA THR A 45 -8.88 9.35 18.72
C THR A 45 -10.40 9.43 18.60
N ALA A 46 -11.10 9.62 19.72
CA ALA A 46 -12.54 9.77 19.72
C ALA A 46 -12.97 11.01 18.90
N GLY A 47 -13.95 10.83 18.01
CA GLY A 47 -14.45 11.84 17.09
C GLY A 47 -13.70 11.94 15.76
N ALA A 48 -12.61 11.18 15.57
CA ALA A 48 -11.90 11.13 14.30
C ALA A 48 -12.74 10.42 13.21
N THR A 49 -12.46 10.73 11.95
CA THR A 49 -13.10 10.08 10.80
C THR A 49 -12.19 9.00 10.24
N TYR A 50 -12.73 7.80 10.01
CA TYR A 50 -12.03 6.68 9.38
C TYR A 50 -12.79 6.16 8.16
N TYR A 51 -12.06 5.44 7.29
CA TYR A 51 -12.57 4.93 6.03
C TYR A 51 -12.27 3.42 5.95
N SER A 52 -13.33 2.62 5.97
CA SER A 52 -13.20 1.16 5.85
C SER A 52 -12.93 0.75 4.40
N THR A 53 -11.98 -0.17 4.19
CA THR A 53 -11.55 -0.53 2.83
C THR A 53 -10.88 -1.91 2.78
N ASN A 54 -10.87 -2.50 1.60
CA ASN A 54 -10.05 -3.64 1.22
C ASN A 54 -9.42 -3.45 -0.18
N SER A 55 -9.27 -2.19 -0.63
CA SER A 55 -8.89 -1.84 -2.00
C SER A 55 -7.84 -0.73 -2.00
N TRP A 56 -6.71 -0.97 -2.66
CA TRP A 56 -5.70 0.07 -2.86
C TRP A 56 -6.27 1.27 -3.59
N LYS A 57 -7.06 1.05 -4.64
CA LYS A 57 -7.58 2.16 -5.45
C LYS A 57 -8.47 3.09 -4.60
N ASP A 58 -9.32 2.53 -3.75
CA ASP A 58 -10.18 3.32 -2.86
C ASP A 58 -9.36 4.10 -1.83
N MET A 59 -8.31 3.49 -1.25
CA MET A 59 -7.38 4.21 -0.36
C MET A 59 -6.71 5.38 -1.08
N LEU A 60 -6.21 5.15 -2.29
CA LEU A 60 -5.48 6.14 -3.07
C LEU A 60 -6.38 7.32 -3.47
N ASP A 61 -7.57 7.03 -3.99
CA ASP A 61 -8.56 8.06 -4.36
C ASP A 61 -9.05 8.84 -3.13
N THR A 62 -9.36 8.13 -2.05
CA THR A 62 -9.81 8.77 -0.80
C THR A 62 -8.75 9.68 -0.23
N TYR A 63 -7.50 9.22 -0.16
CA TYR A 63 -6.40 10.06 0.28
C TYR A 63 -6.22 11.26 -0.65
N GLN A 64 -6.40 11.13 -1.97
CA GLN A 64 -6.27 12.26 -2.88
C GLN A 64 -7.39 13.29 -2.67
N SER A 65 -8.62 12.86 -2.50
CA SER A 65 -9.80 13.73 -2.54
C SER A 65 -10.21 14.31 -1.18
N VAL A 66 -9.98 13.60 -0.08
CA VAL A 66 -10.47 14.00 1.25
C VAL A 66 -9.51 14.95 1.95
N THR A 67 -10.02 16.05 2.50
CA THR A 67 -9.27 16.88 3.46
C THR A 67 -9.63 16.47 4.89
N PRO A 68 -8.69 15.93 5.69
CA PRO A 68 -8.98 15.51 7.06
C PRO A 68 -9.30 16.72 7.94
N THR A 69 -10.18 16.51 8.91
CA THR A 69 -10.59 17.55 9.87
C THR A 69 -9.61 17.64 11.04
N ALA A 70 -9.72 18.73 11.81
CA ALA A 70 -8.98 18.87 13.07
C ALA A 70 -9.31 17.75 14.08
N ALA A 71 -10.55 17.24 14.07
CA ALA A 71 -10.95 16.11 14.91
C ALA A 71 -10.19 14.82 14.58
N SER A 72 -9.71 14.68 13.34
CA SER A 72 -8.85 13.57 12.92
C SER A 72 -7.37 13.91 13.02
N ASN A 73 -7.01 14.99 13.72
CA ASN A 73 -5.64 15.50 13.82
C ASN A 73 -4.93 15.56 12.45
N HIS A 74 -5.66 16.06 11.43
CA HIS A 74 -5.16 16.19 10.06
C HIS A 74 -4.69 14.86 9.43
N THR A 75 -5.20 13.72 9.93
CA THR A 75 -4.86 12.38 9.49
C THR A 75 -6.03 11.72 8.75
N ILE A 76 -5.75 11.08 7.62
CA ILE A 76 -6.67 10.14 6.98
C ILE A 76 -6.45 8.75 7.60
N TYR A 77 -7.48 8.22 8.24
CA TYR A 77 -7.45 6.88 8.84
C TYR A 77 -8.11 5.86 7.92
N PHE A 78 -7.35 4.86 7.47
CA PHE A 78 -7.91 3.68 6.81
C PHE A 78 -8.02 2.54 7.79
N ASP A 79 -9.18 1.89 7.77
CA ASP A 79 -9.49 0.71 8.55
C ASP A 79 -9.66 -0.47 7.58
N VAL A 80 -8.69 -1.38 7.59
CA VAL A 80 -8.70 -2.51 6.64
C VAL A 80 -9.66 -3.57 7.15
N VAL A 81 -10.64 -3.94 6.32
CA VAL A 81 -11.73 -4.89 6.68
C VAL A 81 -11.61 -6.25 6.00
N GLY A 82 -10.54 -6.45 5.24
CA GLY A 82 -10.23 -7.67 4.50
C GLY A 82 -8.89 -7.53 3.79
N ASP A 83 -8.34 -8.64 3.32
CA ASP A 83 -7.07 -8.62 2.58
C ASP A 83 -7.16 -7.71 1.35
N VAL A 84 -6.10 -6.95 1.11
CA VAL A 84 -6.01 -5.95 0.04
C VAL A 84 -5.15 -6.50 -1.08
N ALA A 85 -5.81 -7.02 -2.11
CA ALA A 85 -5.15 -7.55 -3.31
C ALA A 85 -4.28 -6.48 -4.01
N GLY A 86 -3.31 -6.93 -4.79
CA GLY A 86 -2.51 -6.04 -5.64
C GLY A 86 -3.39 -5.23 -6.59
N ASN A 87 -2.86 -4.12 -7.11
CA ASN A 87 -3.63 -3.23 -7.95
C ASN A 87 -2.75 -2.42 -8.90
N THR A 88 -3.16 -2.33 -10.17
CA THR A 88 -2.47 -1.54 -11.22
C THR A 88 -2.33 -0.05 -10.89
N SER A 89 -3.13 0.46 -9.94
CA SER A 89 -3.05 1.84 -9.50
C SER A 89 -1.89 2.11 -8.54
N ILE A 90 -1.27 1.08 -7.95
CA ILE A 90 -0.02 1.21 -7.20
C ILE A 90 1.08 1.65 -8.18
N GLY A 91 1.68 2.81 -7.93
CA GLY A 91 2.63 3.38 -8.88
C GLY A 91 2.04 3.72 -10.25
N GLY A 92 0.72 3.95 -10.35
CA GLY A 92 0.05 4.33 -11.60
C GLY A 92 0.31 5.78 -12.01
N SER A 93 0.30 6.05 -13.33
CA SER A 93 0.51 7.37 -13.93
C SER A 93 -0.66 8.35 -13.76
N GLY A 94 -1.83 7.87 -13.30
CA GLY A 94 -3.01 8.69 -13.00
C GLY A 94 -2.86 9.56 -11.75
N TYR A 95 -1.84 9.30 -10.92
CA TYR A 95 -1.49 10.12 -9.77
C TYR A 95 -0.19 10.86 -10.07
N SER A 96 -0.30 12.14 -10.44
CA SER A 96 0.77 13.11 -10.72
C SER A 96 2.17 12.48 -10.86
N SER A 97 2.48 11.98 -12.06
CA SER A 97 3.83 11.51 -12.42
C SER A 97 4.74 12.72 -12.52
N THR A 98 5.80 12.76 -11.69
CA THR A 98 6.93 13.65 -11.96
C THR A 98 7.82 13.04 -13.06
N THR A 99 8.71 13.84 -13.64
CA THR A 99 9.69 13.38 -14.66
C THR A 99 10.75 12.42 -14.10
N ASN A 100 10.72 12.11 -12.81
CA ASN A 100 11.53 11.08 -12.18
C ASN A 100 10.77 9.74 -12.17
N THR A 101 11.50 8.66 -11.99
CA THR A 101 10.99 7.29 -12.03
C THR A 101 10.19 6.89 -10.78
N ASN A 102 9.53 7.86 -10.12
CA ASN A 102 8.74 7.68 -8.90
C ASN A 102 7.25 7.77 -9.21
N SER A 103 6.46 6.81 -8.73
CA SER A 103 5.01 6.78 -9.00
C SER A 103 4.21 6.43 -7.74
N GLY A 104 2.98 6.95 -7.64
CA GLY A 104 2.09 6.82 -6.47
C GLY A 104 1.35 8.12 -6.16
N VAL A 105 0.37 8.08 -5.25
CA VAL A 105 -0.33 9.28 -4.79
C VAL A 105 0.63 10.19 -4.02
N SER A 106 0.68 11.47 -4.42
CA SER A 106 1.56 12.44 -3.77
C SER A 106 1.09 12.75 -2.36
N ILE A 107 1.99 12.58 -1.38
CA ILE A 107 1.78 13.06 -0.03
C ILE A 107 1.76 14.59 -0.02
N VAL A 108 0.89 15.14 0.83
CA VAL A 108 0.65 16.59 0.96
C VAL A 108 1.13 16.99 2.34
N GLU A 109 1.81 18.12 2.43
CA GLU A 109 2.32 18.63 3.69
C GLU A 109 1.21 18.89 4.71
N GLY A 110 1.46 18.48 5.96
CA GLY A 110 0.51 18.58 7.07
C GLY A 110 -0.67 17.60 6.97
N LYS A 111 -0.73 16.75 5.94
CA LYS A 111 -1.77 15.73 5.76
C LYS A 111 -1.20 14.35 6.04
N SER A 112 -1.45 13.86 7.24
CA SER A 112 -0.97 12.57 7.71
C SER A 112 -1.88 11.42 7.23
N LEU A 113 -1.37 10.19 7.32
CA LEU A 113 -2.02 8.96 6.90
C LEU A 113 -1.77 7.88 7.97
N SER A 114 -2.80 7.11 8.32
CA SER A 114 -2.67 5.93 9.17
C SER A 114 -3.49 4.79 8.58
N ILE A 115 -2.84 3.67 8.26
CA ILE A 115 -3.47 2.43 7.80
C ILE A 115 -3.46 1.45 8.96
N ASN A 116 -4.63 1.14 9.50
CA ASN A 116 -4.80 0.04 10.43
C ASN A 116 -5.14 -1.23 9.64
N GLY A 117 -4.22 -2.18 9.61
CA GLY A 117 -4.34 -3.42 8.86
C GLY A 117 -5.30 -4.44 9.50
N ASN A 118 -5.65 -4.32 10.78
CA ASN A 118 -6.50 -5.28 11.50
C ASN A 118 -6.06 -6.76 11.36
N GLY A 119 -4.76 -7.01 11.19
CA GLY A 119 -4.19 -8.33 10.97
C GLY A 119 -4.31 -8.86 9.53
N HIS A 120 -4.89 -8.09 8.61
CA HIS A 120 -5.05 -8.47 7.21
C HIS A 120 -3.75 -8.36 6.40
N MET A 121 -3.75 -9.04 5.25
CA MET A 121 -2.66 -9.01 4.29
C MET A 121 -2.81 -7.85 3.30
N LEU A 122 -1.73 -7.11 3.09
CA LEU A 122 -1.61 -6.03 2.11
C LEU A 122 -0.63 -6.45 1.01
N TYR A 123 -1.12 -6.69 -0.19
CA TYR A 123 -0.28 -7.08 -1.33
C TYR A 123 0.19 -5.82 -2.08
N LEU A 124 1.45 -5.46 -1.90
CA LEU A 124 2.07 -4.33 -2.61
C LEU A 124 2.58 -4.81 -3.97
N ASP A 125 1.66 -4.81 -4.92
CA ASP A 125 1.84 -5.37 -6.26
C ASP A 125 1.03 -4.57 -7.29
N THR A 126 1.55 -4.46 -8.51
CA THR A 126 0.85 -3.78 -9.62
C THR A 126 -0.10 -4.68 -10.41
N ASP A 127 -0.20 -5.98 -10.09
CA ASP A 127 -1.16 -6.92 -10.65
C ASP A 127 -2.30 -7.24 -9.66
N THR A 128 -3.53 -7.27 -10.15
CA THR A 128 -4.74 -7.62 -9.39
C THR A 128 -4.90 -9.11 -9.07
N ASN A 129 -4.15 -9.99 -9.75
CA ASN A 129 -4.20 -11.43 -9.50
C ASN A 129 -3.37 -11.88 -8.28
N TYR A 130 -2.67 -10.94 -7.65
CA TYR A 130 -1.71 -11.26 -6.61
C TYR A 130 -2.41 -11.43 -5.25
N THR A 131 -3.03 -12.60 -5.07
CA THR A 131 -3.55 -13.10 -3.79
C THR A 131 -2.65 -14.20 -3.21
N THR A 132 -1.58 -14.60 -3.90
CA THR A 132 -0.64 -15.66 -3.47
C THR A 132 0.75 -15.36 -4.01
N ALA A 133 1.77 -15.59 -3.17
CA ALA A 133 3.17 -15.40 -3.50
C ALA A 133 3.61 -16.28 -4.70
N GLY A 134 3.95 -15.64 -5.82
CA GLY A 134 4.69 -16.27 -6.93
C GLY A 134 3.99 -16.33 -8.28
N SER A 135 3.98 -15.22 -9.03
CA SER A 135 4.36 -15.15 -10.46
C SER A 135 4.04 -13.77 -11.02
N GLY A 136 5.08 -12.96 -11.26
CA GLY A 136 5.05 -11.87 -12.25
C GLY A 136 4.61 -10.48 -11.81
N SER A 137 5.50 -9.73 -11.14
CA SER A 137 5.44 -8.25 -11.00
C SER A 137 6.51 -7.72 -10.03
N GLY A 138 7.78 -8.03 -10.31
CA GLY A 138 8.90 -7.31 -9.70
C GLY A 138 9.12 -5.98 -10.43
N ALA A 139 9.69 -4.98 -9.76
CA ALA A 139 10.17 -3.77 -10.42
C ALA A 139 11.22 -4.11 -11.50
N GLY A 140 10.79 -4.26 -12.75
CA GLY A 140 11.68 -4.30 -13.90
C GLY A 140 12.25 -2.91 -14.14
N GLY A 141 13.58 -2.78 -14.09
CA GLY A 141 14.34 -1.66 -14.66
C GLY A 141 14.02 -0.26 -14.09
N GLY A 142 14.68 0.12 -12.99
CA GLY A 142 14.94 1.53 -12.65
C GLY A 142 13.76 2.41 -12.18
N THR A 143 12.55 1.85 -12.03
CA THR A 143 11.36 2.59 -11.55
C THR A 143 11.07 2.28 -10.09
N ILE A 144 11.02 3.32 -9.25
CA ILE A 144 10.65 3.24 -7.83
C ILE A 144 9.13 3.39 -7.71
N ARG A 145 8.45 2.33 -7.25
CA ARG A 145 6.99 2.29 -7.16
C ARG A 145 6.54 2.15 -5.72
N GLY A 146 5.57 2.97 -5.31
CA GLY A 146 4.87 2.90 -4.03
C GLY A 146 3.42 3.35 -4.19
N PRO A 147 2.49 2.93 -3.30
CA PRO A 147 1.15 3.49 -3.29
C PRO A 147 1.19 4.98 -2.87
N PHE A 148 1.97 5.31 -1.85
CA PHE A 148 2.07 6.66 -1.30
C PHE A 148 3.48 7.23 -1.51
N ARG A 149 3.58 8.29 -2.31
CA ARG A 149 4.83 8.91 -2.73
C ARG A 149 5.02 10.27 -2.07
N VAL A 150 6.11 10.42 -1.34
CA VAL A 150 6.56 11.70 -0.81
C VAL A 150 7.19 12.52 -1.94
N PRO A 151 6.74 13.77 -2.18
CA PRO A 151 7.36 14.64 -3.18
C PRO A 151 8.78 15.02 -2.75
N ASN A 152 9.63 15.37 -3.70
CA ASN A 152 11.06 15.63 -3.46
C ASN A 152 11.30 16.75 -2.41
N ALA A 153 10.42 17.76 -2.38
CA ALA A 153 10.49 18.89 -1.46
C ALA A 153 9.12 19.22 -0.86
N GLY A 154 9.12 19.92 0.27
CA GLY A 154 7.93 20.54 0.86
C GLY A 154 7.18 19.70 1.89
N VAL A 155 7.57 18.45 2.16
CA VAL A 155 6.97 17.63 3.24
C VAL A 155 7.89 17.58 4.46
N SER A 156 7.43 18.00 5.62
CA SER A 156 8.20 18.03 6.86
C SER A 156 7.96 16.80 7.74
N ASN A 157 8.70 16.71 8.84
CA ASN A 157 8.61 15.63 9.82
C ASN A 157 7.32 15.63 10.65
N SER A 158 6.51 16.69 10.55
CA SER A 158 5.17 16.76 11.14
C SER A 158 4.16 15.90 10.37
N THR A 159 4.40 15.68 9.07
CA THR A 159 3.60 14.78 8.24
C THR A 159 3.99 13.33 8.53
N THR A 160 3.05 12.58 9.09
CA THR A 160 3.27 11.18 9.52
C THR A 160 2.50 10.21 8.63
N LEU A 161 3.18 9.19 8.12
CA LEU A 161 2.59 8.08 7.39
C LEU A 161 2.78 6.80 8.21
N ALA A 162 1.69 6.20 8.67
CA ALA A 162 1.70 5.06 9.57
C ALA A 162 1.01 3.84 8.94
N VAL A 163 1.58 2.67 9.15
CA VAL A 163 0.91 1.37 8.93
C VAL A 163 1.03 0.54 10.19
N LYS A 164 -0.08 -0.06 10.61
CA LYS A 164 -0.22 -0.74 11.90
C LYS A 164 -0.87 -2.10 11.73
N ASN A 165 -0.51 -3.08 12.56
CA ASN A 165 -1.17 -4.38 12.67
C ASN A 165 -1.46 -5.00 11.30
N ALA A 166 -0.43 -5.16 10.47
CA ALA A 166 -0.58 -5.57 9.07
C ALA A 166 0.46 -6.60 8.68
N SER A 167 0.05 -7.57 7.86
CA SER A 167 1.00 -8.37 7.09
C SER A 167 1.12 -7.76 5.69
N ILE A 168 2.34 -7.64 5.18
CA ILE A 168 2.62 -7.02 3.89
C ILE A 168 3.40 -8.02 3.05
N THR A 169 2.88 -8.31 1.86
CA THR A 169 3.66 -8.99 0.83
C THR A 169 4.14 -7.96 -0.17
N ASN A 170 5.44 -7.71 -0.19
CA ASN A 170 6.05 -6.64 -0.98
C ASN A 170 6.72 -7.18 -2.25
N ASN A 171 6.31 -6.65 -3.41
CA ASN A 171 6.88 -6.98 -4.72
C ASN A 171 7.47 -5.74 -5.45
N ILE A 172 7.40 -4.57 -4.80
CA ILE A 172 7.76 -3.25 -5.34
C ILE A 172 9.00 -2.65 -4.65
N THR A 173 9.57 -1.61 -5.26
CA THR A 173 10.83 -0.94 -4.87
C THR A 173 10.67 0.30 -3.99
N GLY A 174 9.45 0.79 -3.77
CA GLY A 174 9.19 1.97 -2.93
C GLY A 174 8.64 1.64 -1.55
N GLY A 175 8.33 0.37 -1.26
CA GLY A 175 7.55 0.00 -0.09
C GLY A 175 6.15 0.63 -0.11
N ILE A 176 5.45 0.55 1.03
CA ILE A 176 4.13 1.19 1.18
C ILE A 176 4.23 2.72 1.22
N PHE A 177 5.29 3.23 1.83
CA PHE A 177 5.62 4.66 1.86
C PHE A 177 6.95 4.89 1.18
N GLN A 178 6.94 5.70 0.13
CA GLN A 178 8.11 5.98 -0.69
C GLN A 178 8.58 7.41 -0.47
N SER A 179 9.78 7.59 0.09
CA SER A 179 10.52 8.84 0.04
C SER A 179 11.84 8.63 -0.69
N ALA A 180 11.93 9.13 -1.92
CA ALA A 180 13.11 9.00 -2.78
C ALA A 180 13.52 10.35 -3.37
N GLY A 181 14.82 10.62 -3.41
CA GLY A 181 15.39 11.89 -3.89
C GLY A 181 16.12 12.65 -2.78
N THR A 182 16.57 13.87 -3.07
CA THR A 182 17.41 14.70 -2.17
C THR A 182 16.84 16.11 -1.91
N GLY A 183 15.60 16.38 -2.32
CA GLY A 183 15.01 17.72 -2.29
C GLY A 183 14.53 18.23 -0.93
N GLY A 184 14.90 17.57 0.17
CA GLY A 184 14.68 18.07 1.53
C GLY A 184 13.34 17.73 2.16
N SER A 185 12.43 16.99 1.51
CA SER A 185 11.27 16.40 2.21
C SER A 185 11.73 15.38 3.26
N ALA A 186 11.27 15.52 4.50
CA ALA A 186 11.68 14.70 5.63
C ALA A 186 10.48 14.20 6.48
N PRO A 187 9.55 13.42 5.91
CA PRO A 187 8.38 12.90 6.64
C PRO A 187 8.77 11.92 7.75
N THR A 188 7.80 11.61 8.62
CA THR A 188 7.92 10.50 9.58
C THR A 188 7.14 9.29 9.08
N PHE A 189 7.81 8.15 8.91
CA PHE A 189 7.17 6.86 8.65
C PHE A 189 7.08 6.06 9.95
N VAL A 190 5.94 5.42 10.17
CA VAL A 190 5.68 4.60 11.36
C VAL A 190 5.23 3.20 10.94
N TYR A 191 5.92 2.19 11.46
CA TYR A 191 5.53 0.78 11.35
C TYR A 191 5.25 0.26 12.76
N GLU A 192 4.06 -0.26 13.01
CA GLU A 192 3.64 -0.75 14.31
C GLU A 192 3.02 -2.15 14.17
N ASP A 193 3.63 -3.17 14.79
CA ASP A 193 3.18 -4.56 14.67
C ASP A 193 3.02 -5.02 13.20
N VAL A 194 4.03 -4.75 12.36
CA VAL A 194 4.00 -5.06 10.93
C VAL A 194 4.92 -6.23 10.59
N THR A 195 4.41 -7.18 9.81
CA THR A 195 5.23 -8.23 9.18
C THR A 195 5.33 -7.98 7.68
N VAL A 196 6.55 -7.88 7.14
CA VAL A 196 6.79 -7.73 5.70
C VAL A 196 7.54 -8.95 5.18
N THR A 197 7.05 -9.50 4.07
CA THR A 197 7.66 -10.62 3.34
C THR A 197 7.81 -10.27 1.87
N ASN A 198 8.81 -10.87 1.22
CA ASN A 198 8.91 -10.76 -0.23
C ASN A 198 7.82 -11.59 -0.90
N GLY A 199 7.16 -11.01 -1.90
CA GLY A 199 6.17 -11.74 -2.69
C GLY A 199 6.77 -12.83 -3.58
N ALA A 200 7.93 -12.58 -4.17
CA ALA A 200 8.64 -13.58 -4.96
C ALA A 200 10.13 -13.64 -4.58
N PRO A 201 10.76 -14.82 -4.57
CA PRO A 201 12.18 -14.99 -4.21
C PRO A 201 13.16 -14.14 -5.03
N ARG A 202 12.77 -13.78 -6.27
CA ARG A 202 13.61 -13.05 -7.24
C ARG A 202 13.15 -11.61 -7.50
N ALA A 203 12.15 -11.12 -6.79
CA ALA A 203 11.70 -9.76 -6.98
C ALA A 203 12.67 -8.77 -6.31
N GLY A 204 13.00 -7.68 -6.99
CA GLY A 204 13.75 -6.55 -6.45
C GLY A 204 12.94 -5.74 -5.43
N ALA A 205 12.32 -6.43 -4.47
CA ALA A 205 11.46 -5.87 -3.46
C ALA A 205 12.30 -5.06 -2.46
N GLN A 206 11.97 -3.78 -2.29
CA GLN A 206 12.53 -2.92 -1.26
C GLN A 206 11.38 -2.52 -0.33
N PRO A 207 11.23 -3.15 0.84
CA PRO A 207 10.06 -2.94 1.69
C PRO A 207 10.02 -1.55 2.34
N ILE A 208 11.17 -0.89 2.43
CA ILE A 208 11.31 0.46 2.96
C ILE A 208 12.18 1.27 2.01
N ARG A 209 11.68 2.43 1.56
CA ARG A 209 12.46 3.43 0.83
C ARG A 209 12.29 4.80 1.49
N ASN A 210 13.34 5.28 2.14
CA ASN A 210 13.35 6.58 2.81
C ASN A 210 14.72 7.26 2.73
N ASP A 211 14.87 8.22 1.81
CA ASP A 211 16.15 8.87 1.55
C ASP A 211 16.46 10.01 2.53
N ASN A 212 15.46 10.70 3.12
CA ASN A 212 15.68 11.90 3.96
C ASN A 212 14.77 12.03 5.22
N GLY A 213 13.76 11.17 5.37
CA GLY A 213 12.82 11.23 6.50
C GLY A 213 13.27 10.41 7.70
N LYS A 214 12.38 10.24 8.67
CA LYS A 214 12.58 9.38 9.85
C LYS A 214 11.69 8.14 9.77
N ILE A 215 12.18 7.00 10.24
CA ILE A 215 11.38 5.78 10.40
C ILE A 215 11.32 5.44 11.89
N LEU A 216 10.13 5.12 12.38
CA LEU A 216 9.88 4.67 13.74
C LEU A 216 9.24 3.28 13.71
N PHE A 217 9.71 2.41 14.61
CA PHE A 217 9.18 1.05 14.80
C PHE A 217 8.58 0.94 16.20
N TYR A 218 7.35 0.44 16.29
CA TYR A 218 6.65 0.19 17.55
C TYR A 218 6.12 -1.25 17.59
N GLY A 219 6.12 -1.87 18.78
CA GLY A 219 5.70 -3.26 18.92
C GLY A 219 6.63 -4.24 18.17
N THR A 220 6.05 -5.33 17.68
CA THR A 220 6.78 -6.43 17.02
C THR A 220 6.77 -6.25 15.51
N ASN A 221 7.85 -5.73 14.94
CA ASN A 221 8.00 -5.60 13.50
C ASN A 221 8.95 -6.67 12.95
N THR A 222 8.55 -7.35 11.87
CA THR A 222 9.35 -8.36 11.20
C THR A 222 9.52 -7.99 9.74
N PHE A 223 10.76 -7.91 9.24
CA PHE A 223 11.06 -7.69 7.82
C PHE A 223 11.86 -8.88 7.29
N ASN A 224 11.18 -9.80 6.61
CA ASN A 224 11.81 -10.97 6.00
C ASN A 224 12.09 -10.71 4.52
N ILE A 225 13.27 -10.15 4.25
CA ILE A 225 13.70 -9.72 2.92
C ILE A 225 14.58 -10.81 2.30
N GLN A 226 14.07 -11.46 1.26
CA GLN A 226 14.83 -12.45 0.49
C GLN A 226 15.41 -11.79 -0.75
N GLN A 227 16.72 -11.56 -0.76
CA GLN A 227 17.45 -11.33 -2.00
C GLN A 227 18.07 -12.65 -2.43
N ASP A 228 17.62 -13.21 -3.56
CA ASP A 228 18.37 -14.24 -4.29
C ASP A 228 19.66 -13.60 -4.85
N ASN A 229 20.62 -13.33 -3.97
CA ASN A 229 21.96 -12.89 -4.32
C ASN A 229 22.74 -14.10 -4.82
N ASN A 230 22.43 -14.56 -6.04
CA ASN A 230 23.32 -15.48 -6.72
C ASN A 230 24.60 -14.72 -7.06
N MET A 231 25.60 -14.83 -6.18
CA MET A 231 26.92 -14.21 -6.29
C MET A 231 27.67 -14.59 -7.58
N THR A 232 27.15 -15.51 -8.41
CA THR A 232 27.71 -15.84 -9.72
C THR A 232 27.29 -14.87 -10.82
N SER A 233 26.28 -14.02 -10.62
CA SER A 233 25.96 -12.91 -11.53
C SER A 233 26.65 -11.62 -11.07
N VAL A 234 27.97 -11.58 -11.17
CA VAL A 234 28.77 -10.35 -11.05
C VAL A 234 28.61 -9.51 -12.32
N GLY A 235 27.36 -9.15 -12.63
CA GLY A 235 27.01 -8.20 -13.67
C GLY A 235 26.77 -6.85 -13.01
N LEU A 236 27.66 -5.90 -13.29
CA LEU A 236 27.64 -4.52 -12.82
C LEU A 236 26.24 -3.90 -12.97
N THR A 237 25.46 -3.79 -11.89
CA THR A 237 24.33 -2.83 -11.70
C THR A 237 23.52 -3.02 -10.40
N GLY A 238 23.86 -3.98 -9.51
CA GLY A 238 23.07 -4.14 -8.27
C GLY A 238 23.79 -4.73 -7.06
N ALA A 239 25.09 -5.01 -7.13
CA ALA A 239 25.86 -5.39 -5.97
C ALA A 239 26.35 -4.13 -5.25
N ASP A 240 25.59 -3.65 -4.26
CA ASP A 240 26.12 -2.71 -3.28
C ASP A 240 27.24 -3.42 -2.50
N LYS A 241 28.48 -3.24 -2.97
CA LYS A 241 29.65 -3.47 -2.13
C LYS A 241 29.57 -2.45 -1.00
N PRO A 242 29.56 -2.83 0.28
CA PRO A 242 29.78 -1.88 1.35
C PRO A 242 31.20 -1.34 1.18
N ARG A 243 31.33 -0.14 0.62
CA ARG A 243 32.58 0.60 0.67
C ARG A 243 32.69 1.17 2.08
N GLY A 244 33.47 0.47 2.92
CA GLY A 244 34.01 1.01 4.15
C GLY A 244 33.23 0.74 5.44
N MET A 245 32.98 -0.53 5.77
CA MET A 245 32.78 -0.91 7.18
C MET A 245 33.88 -1.88 7.58
N ASP A 246 34.99 -1.31 8.01
CA ASP A 246 35.99 -2.00 8.82
C ASP A 246 35.31 -2.38 10.14
N SER A 247 35.37 -3.67 10.46
CA SER A 247 34.58 -4.33 11.48
C SER A 247 35.16 -4.11 12.87
N ARG A 248 34.48 -3.35 13.73
CA ARG A 248 34.48 -3.57 15.20
C ARG A 248 33.16 -3.10 15.81
N TRP A 249 32.29 -4.06 16.11
CA TRP A 249 31.21 -3.88 17.10
C TRP A 249 31.67 -4.60 18.37
N GLU A 250 32.11 -3.85 19.37
CA GLU A 250 32.24 -4.35 20.74
C GLU A 250 30.85 -4.28 21.39
N MET A 251 30.37 -5.41 21.90
CA MET A 251 29.18 -5.47 22.74
C MET A 251 29.59 -5.15 24.17
N GLY A 252 28.95 -4.15 24.77
CA GLY A 252 28.90 -3.95 26.23
C GLY A 252 27.75 -4.72 26.85
#